data_AF-A0A8D5JNR7-F1
#
_entry.id   AF-A0A8D5JNR7-F1
#
_cell.length_a   1.000
_cell.length_b   1.000
_cell.length_c   1.000
_cell.angle_alpha   90.00
_cell.angle_beta   90.00
_cell.angle_gamma   90.00
#
_symmetry.space_group_name_H-M   'P 1'
#
loop_
_entity.id
_entity.type
_entity.pdbx_description
1 polymer ?
#
loop_
_entity_poly.entity_id
_entity_poly.type
_entity_poly.pdbx_seq_one_letter_code
_entity_poly.pdbx_strand_id
1 'polypeptide(L)'
;MRKYILVAMAAALICMNSGMMANATQKAKNATVKGTTAVQKQDQAQQSFSGLVKKSGKIIFLETDEGVFRLKGKDLQDFVGKKVAILGTINSQNGSEHIVVAKAVITQ
;
A
#
# COMPACT_ATOMS: atom_id res chain seq x y z
N MET A 1 -34.83 -37.90 -41.97
CA MET A 1 -35.63 -37.38 -40.83
C MET A 1 -35.54 -38.35 -39.66
N ARG A 2 -35.48 -37.82 -38.42
CA ARG A 2 -35.40 -38.49 -37.10
C ARG A 2 -33.97 -38.73 -36.62
N LYS A 3 -33.35 -37.72 -35.99
CA LYS A 3 -33.48 -37.25 -34.59
C LYS A 3 -32.48 -38.01 -33.71
N TYR A 4 -31.32 -37.38 -33.55
CA TYR A 4 -30.24 -37.82 -32.68
C TYR A 4 -30.61 -37.67 -31.21
N ILE A 5 -29.98 -38.55 -30.46
CA ILE A 5 -30.24 -39.02 -29.11
C ILE A 5 -29.94 -37.94 -28.07
N LEU A 6 -30.74 -37.97 -26.99
CA LEU A 6 -30.59 -37.20 -25.76
C LEU A 6 -29.14 -37.12 -25.28
N VAL A 7 -28.67 -35.90 -25.05
CA VAL A 7 -27.57 -35.65 -24.10
C VAL A 7 -28.13 -34.77 -23.00
N ALA A 8 -28.40 -35.41 -21.85
CA ALA A 8 -28.67 -34.74 -20.60
C ALA A 8 -27.34 -34.26 -20.01
N MET A 9 -27.05 -32.96 -20.07
CA MET A 9 -25.98 -32.36 -19.26
C MET A 9 -26.59 -31.79 -17.98
N ALA A 10 -26.24 -32.46 -16.90
CA ALA A 10 -26.56 -32.12 -15.53
C ALA A 10 -25.94 -30.78 -15.12
N ALA A 11 -26.66 -30.11 -14.24
CA ALA A 11 -26.39 -28.82 -13.66
C ALA A 11 -25.03 -28.73 -12.96
N ALA A 12 -24.33 -27.61 -13.19
CA ALA A 12 -23.31 -27.11 -12.28
C ALA A 12 -23.80 -25.77 -11.71
N LEU A 13 -24.21 -25.83 -10.44
CA LEU A 13 -24.33 -24.69 -9.54
C LEU A 13 -23.02 -23.90 -9.53
N ILE A 14 -23.07 -22.60 -9.81
CA ILE A 14 -22.14 -21.65 -9.21
C ILE A 14 -22.97 -20.47 -8.70
N CYS A 15 -22.99 -20.36 -7.38
CA CYS A 15 -23.74 -19.39 -6.59
C CYS A 15 -23.47 -17.96 -7.06
N MET A 16 -24.53 -17.23 -7.41
CA MET A 16 -24.47 -15.79 -7.60
C MET A 16 -24.18 -15.12 -6.26
N ASN A 17 -23.06 -14.43 -6.26
CA ASN A 17 -22.45 -13.69 -5.16
C ASN A 17 -23.42 -12.60 -4.65
N SER A 18 -24.16 -12.89 -3.59
CA SER A 18 -24.91 -11.89 -2.82
C SER A 18 -24.02 -11.39 -1.69
N GLY A 19 -23.15 -10.43 -2.00
CA GLY A 19 -22.27 -9.75 -1.05
C GLY A 19 -22.71 -8.30 -0.88
N MET A 20 -23.51 -8.06 0.15
CA MET A 20 -24.03 -6.77 0.59
C MET A 20 -22.89 -5.78 0.91
N MET A 21 -22.85 -4.60 0.26
CA MET A 21 -22.09 -3.45 0.78
C MET A 21 -23.04 -2.53 1.55
N ALA A 22 -23.25 -2.83 2.83
CA ALA A 22 -23.79 -1.87 3.78
C ALA A 22 -22.61 -1.10 4.39
N ASN A 23 -22.42 0.14 3.93
CA ASN A 23 -21.43 1.06 4.48
C ASN A 23 -21.94 1.58 5.84
N ALA A 24 -21.63 0.83 6.90
CA ALA A 24 -21.86 1.25 8.27
C ALA A 24 -20.77 2.24 8.69
N THR A 25 -21.19 3.49 8.85
CA THR A 25 -20.44 4.55 9.53
C THR A 25 -19.94 4.07 10.88
N GLN A 26 -18.62 3.88 11.04
CA GLN A 26 -17.99 3.77 12.36
C GLN A 26 -17.25 5.05 12.70
N LYS A 27 -17.98 5.88 13.42
CA LYS A 27 -17.54 7.01 14.21
C LYS A 27 -16.73 6.47 15.40
N ALA A 28 -15.43 6.70 15.43
CA ALA A 28 -14.63 6.59 16.65
C ALA A 28 -13.85 7.88 16.85
N LYS A 29 -14.30 8.65 17.83
CA LYS A 29 -13.60 9.80 18.41
C LYS A 29 -12.41 9.29 19.22
N ASN A 30 -11.22 9.88 19.07
CA ASN A 30 -10.48 10.32 20.26
C ASN A 30 -9.49 11.45 19.94
N ALA A 31 -9.16 12.20 20.99
CA ALA A 31 -8.93 13.64 20.98
C ALA A 31 -7.49 14.12 20.68
N THR A 32 -7.46 15.38 20.20
CA THR A 32 -6.50 16.45 20.52
C THR A 32 -4.99 16.17 20.48
N VAL A 33 -4.32 16.72 19.45
CA VAL A 33 -3.12 17.55 19.65
C VAL A 33 -3.25 18.79 18.75
N LYS A 34 -3.35 19.97 19.38
CA LYS A 34 -3.20 21.29 18.75
C LYS A 34 -1.76 21.43 18.26
N GLY A 35 -1.58 21.81 17.00
CA GLY A 35 -0.28 22.12 16.43
C GLY A 35 -0.43 22.54 14.97
N THR A 36 -0.96 23.73 14.77
CA THR A 36 -1.15 24.37 13.47
C THR A 36 0.19 24.65 12.81
N THR A 37 0.50 23.95 11.73
CA THR A 37 1.21 24.57 10.60
C THR A 37 0.59 24.01 9.32
N ALA A 38 -0.29 24.81 8.72
CA ALA A 38 -0.81 24.54 7.40
C ALA A 38 0.34 24.58 6.39
N VAL A 39 0.69 23.43 5.82
CA VAL A 39 1.39 23.35 4.55
C VAL A 39 0.38 22.77 3.56
N GLN A 40 -0.25 23.65 2.79
CA GLN A 40 -0.97 23.26 1.59
C GLN A 40 0.03 22.63 0.62
N LYS A 41 -0.07 21.32 0.39
CA LYS A 41 0.57 20.64 -0.75
C LYS A 41 -0.20 19.36 -1.05
N GLN A 42 -1.13 19.48 -2.00
CA GLN A 42 -1.60 18.48 -2.95
C GLN A 42 -1.74 17.05 -2.38
N ASP A 43 -3.00 16.62 -2.17
CA ASP A 43 -3.46 15.26 -1.83
C ASP A 43 -2.76 14.14 -2.61
N GLN A 44 -1.51 13.85 -2.25
CA GLN A 44 -0.89 12.58 -2.57
C GLN A 44 -1.09 11.72 -1.33
N ALA A 45 -2.08 10.84 -1.41
CA ALA A 45 -2.50 9.99 -0.31
C ALA A 45 -1.27 9.33 0.34
N GLN A 46 -1.12 9.54 1.64
CA GLN A 46 -0.03 8.95 2.40
C GLN A 46 -0.28 7.44 2.52
N GLN A 47 0.71 6.64 2.13
CA GLN A 47 0.63 5.19 2.09
C GLN A 47 1.64 4.58 3.07
N SER A 48 1.31 3.39 3.57
CA SER A 48 2.16 2.61 4.45
C SER A 48 2.89 1.53 3.66
N PHE A 49 4.20 1.47 3.81
CA PHE A 49 5.08 0.51 3.17
C PHE A 49 5.84 -0.25 4.24
N SER A 50 6.01 -1.55 4.08
CA SER A 50 6.76 -2.37 5.01
C SER A 50 7.83 -3.15 4.26
N GLY A 51 9.05 -3.16 4.76
CA GLY A 51 10.14 -3.81 4.05
C GLY A 51 11.49 -3.71 4.75
N LEU A 52 12.50 -4.30 4.11
CA LEU A 52 13.90 -4.23 4.55
C LEU A 52 14.58 -3.03 3.91
N VAL A 53 15.18 -2.16 4.72
CA VAL A 53 15.96 -1.03 4.20
C VAL A 53 17.35 -1.53 3.79
N LYS A 54 17.72 -1.30 2.54
CA LYS A 54 19.03 -1.62 1.98
C LYS A 54 19.68 -0.36 1.40
N LYS A 55 20.99 -0.43 1.23
CA LYS A 55 21.82 0.65 0.69
C LYS A 55 22.69 0.12 -0.43
N SER A 56 22.75 0.85 -1.53
CA SER A 56 23.69 0.63 -2.63
C SER A 56 24.31 1.97 -3.01
N GLY A 57 25.62 2.09 -2.78
CA GLY A 57 26.35 3.35 -2.89
C GLY A 57 25.73 4.44 -2.02
N LYS A 58 25.27 5.51 -2.65
CA LYS A 58 24.62 6.67 -1.99
C LYS A 58 23.09 6.57 -1.95
N ILE A 59 22.50 5.52 -2.50
CA ILE A 59 21.06 5.35 -2.61
C ILE A 59 20.59 4.38 -1.52
N ILE A 60 19.54 4.77 -0.81
CA ILE A 60 18.82 3.93 0.13
C ILE A 60 17.49 3.53 -0.51
N PHE A 61 17.13 2.26 -0.38
CA PHE A 61 15.90 1.71 -0.92
C PHE A 61 15.22 0.78 0.09
N LEU A 62 13.91 0.65 -0.06
CA LEU A 62 13.07 -0.26 0.68
C LEU A 62 12.76 -1.45 -0.23
N GLU A 63 13.15 -2.64 0.20
CA GLU A 63 12.77 -3.90 -0.43
C GLU A 63 11.49 -4.42 0.23
N THR A 64 10.44 -4.51 -0.57
CA THR A 64 9.10 -4.97 -0.18
C THR A 64 8.72 -6.18 -1.04
N ASP A 65 7.63 -6.86 -0.70
CA ASP A 65 7.12 -7.98 -1.52
C ASP A 65 6.59 -7.51 -2.89
N GLU A 66 6.25 -6.22 -3.01
CA GLU A 66 5.77 -5.59 -4.26
C GLU A 66 6.93 -5.11 -5.16
N GLY A 67 8.14 -5.08 -4.63
CA GLY A 67 9.33 -4.61 -5.34
C GLY A 67 10.22 -3.69 -4.51
N VAL A 68 11.08 -2.94 -5.21
CA VAL A 68 12.11 -2.11 -4.60
C VAL A 68 11.83 -0.63 -4.86
N PHE A 69 11.70 0.14 -3.79
CA PHE A 69 11.40 1.57 -3.85
C PHE A 69 12.57 2.39 -3.35
N ARG A 70 12.95 3.44 -4.09
CA ARG A 70 13.96 4.39 -3.61
C ARG A 70 13.39 5.23 -2.48
N LEU A 71 14.14 5.37 -1.38
CA LEU A 71 13.74 6.23 -0.26
C LEU A 71 14.40 7.61 -0.39
N LYS A 72 13.61 8.65 -0.13
CA LYS A 72 14.09 10.01 0.11
C LYS A 72 13.54 10.50 1.46
N GLY A 73 14.42 11.02 2.30
CA GLY A 73 14.07 11.44 3.65
C GLY A 73 15.32 11.79 4.46
N LYS A 74 15.09 12.25 5.68
CA LYS A 74 16.15 12.55 6.64
C LYS A 74 16.52 11.30 7.43
N ASP A 75 17.79 11.19 7.84
CA ASP A 75 18.30 10.18 8.78
C ASP A 75 17.98 8.71 8.41
N LEU A 76 17.83 8.43 7.10
CA LEU A 76 17.50 7.10 6.60
C LEU A 76 18.61 6.05 6.81
N GLN A 77 19.83 6.49 7.12
CA GLN A 77 20.98 5.61 7.37
C GLN A 77 20.76 4.74 8.62
N ASP A 78 20.05 5.27 9.64
CA ASP A 78 19.83 4.58 10.92
C ASP A 78 18.91 3.34 10.79
N PHE A 79 18.20 3.26 9.67
CA PHE A 79 17.28 2.18 9.34
C PHE A 79 17.91 1.12 8.44
N VAL A 80 19.09 1.37 7.86
CA VAL A 80 19.74 0.42 6.95
C VAL A 80 20.00 -0.92 7.64
N GLY A 81 19.60 -2.01 6.98
CA GLY A 81 19.69 -3.38 7.50
C GLY A 81 18.53 -3.80 8.41
N LYS A 82 17.56 -2.91 8.67
CA LYS A 82 16.41 -3.18 9.56
C LYS A 82 15.12 -3.33 8.77
N LYS A 83 14.19 -4.12 9.30
CA LYS A 83 12.82 -4.12 8.81
C LYS A 83 12.10 -2.90 9.38
N VAL A 84 11.41 -2.17 8.52
CA VAL A 84 10.72 -0.93 8.89
C VAL A 84 9.32 -0.89 8.31
N ALA A 85 8.45 -0.17 9.00
CA ALA A 85 7.21 0.38 8.46
C ALA A 85 7.43 1.87 8.18
N ILE A 86 7.23 2.27 6.93
CA ILE A 86 7.37 3.64 6.43
C ILE A 86 5.99 4.16 6.08
N LEU A 87 5.67 5.34 6.62
CA LEU A 87 4.54 6.13 6.17
C LEU A 87 5.08 7.24 5.27
N GLY A 88 4.64 7.29 4.03
CA GLY A 88 5.18 8.21 3.04
C GLY A 88 4.34 8.32 1.79
N THR A 89 4.86 9.03 0.81
CA THR A 89 4.14 9.30 -0.42
C THR A 89 4.99 8.86 -1.61
N ILE A 90 4.40 8.13 -2.56
CA ILE A 90 5.06 7.80 -3.82
C ILE A 90 5.05 9.04 -4.70
N ASN A 91 6.24 9.48 -5.09
CA ASN A 91 6.43 10.54 -6.06
C ASN A 91 7.15 9.95 -7.28
N SER A 92 6.57 10.14 -8.46
CA SER A 92 7.15 9.72 -9.73
C SER A 92 7.75 10.93 -10.42
N GLN A 93 9.08 10.96 -10.54
CA GLN A 93 9.79 12.04 -11.22
C GLN A 93 10.70 11.44 -12.29
N ASN A 94 10.54 11.91 -13.54
CA ASN A 94 11.34 11.48 -14.69
C ASN A 94 11.36 9.95 -14.88
N GLY A 95 10.21 9.29 -14.70
CA GLY A 95 10.09 7.83 -14.84
C GLY A 95 10.68 7.02 -13.69
N SER A 96 11.08 7.66 -12.60
CA SER A 96 11.56 6.98 -11.39
C SER A 96 10.65 7.27 -10.19
N GLU A 97 10.10 6.21 -9.63
CA GLU A 97 9.28 6.26 -8.42
C GLU A 97 10.17 6.25 -7.18
N HIS A 98 9.85 7.13 -6.24
CA HIS A 98 10.51 7.17 -4.94
C HIS A 98 9.52 7.51 -3.85
N ILE A 99 9.72 6.89 -2.69
CA ILE A 99 8.94 7.19 -1.50
C ILE A 99 9.60 8.35 -0.79
N VAL A 100 8.84 9.43 -0.62
CA VAL A 100 9.19 10.52 0.29
C VAL A 100 8.72 10.10 1.68
N VAL A 101 9.69 9.81 2.55
CA VAL A 101 9.45 9.28 3.90
C VAL A 101 9.00 10.41 4.82
N ALA A 102 7.81 10.29 5.39
CA ALA A 102 7.32 11.20 6.43
C ALA A 102 7.56 10.63 7.83
N LYS A 103 7.42 9.31 8.00
CA LYS A 103 7.72 8.60 9.25
C LYS A 103 8.26 7.21 8.94
N ALA A 104 9.22 6.74 9.74
CA ALA A 104 9.74 5.39 9.69
C ALA A 104 9.81 4.82 11.11
N VAL A 105 9.42 3.55 11.28
CA VAL A 105 9.46 2.83 12.55
C VAL A 105 10.09 1.47 12.30
N ILE A 106 11.06 1.09 13.13
CA ILE A 106 11.67 -0.25 13.08
C ILE A 106 10.64 -1.25 13.60
N THR A 107 10.42 -2.33 12.86
CA THR A 107 9.44 -3.35 13.20
C THR A 107 10.07 -4.65 13.69
N GLN A 108 11.32 -4.95 13.29
CA GLN A 108 12.12 -6.10 13.74
C GLN A 108 13.61 -5.81 13.62
#